data_AF-A0A970NVL4-F1
#
_entry.id   AF-A0A970NVL4-F1
#
_cell.length_a   1.000
_cell.length_b   1.000
_cell.length_c   1.000
_cell.angle_alpha   90.00
_cell.angle_beta   90.00
_cell.angle_gamma   90.00
#
_symmetry.space_group_name_H-M   'P 1'
#
loop_
_entity.id
_entity.type
_entity.pdbx_description
1 polymer ?
#
loop_
_entity_poly.entity_id
_entity_poly.type
_entity_poly.pdbx_seq_one_letter_code
_entity_poly.pdbx_strand_id
1 'polypeptide(L)'
;MRLDNITFTILAVTSLVCGCGSAGSEIQATLRDAAASGKILYGHQDDLMYGHDWNATKDADTLLERSDVKAVAGGYPYILGLDLGGIELGSANNLDGNDFALMRRAAEKHVARGGIVSVSWHLRNPLTGGDAWDVSSDRVVASILPGGEKHALFREWLKRVADYLETWKTEDVQPLPLIFRPWHEHIGSWFWWGGKLCTPDEYNALWRMTYSYLMKERGLTQLTWAISPNSSGIFDNWEERYPGDDYVDIIGVDCYANANKPKQTYIDEMRNCLASLAETCKKRGKILAVTETGLEGIPEADYWTGMLSPGLKGFPVAYVLTWRNASEPDMRKHYYAPFPGEPNAGDFARWIEQDHIQLVR
;
A
#
# COMPACT_ATOMS: atom_id res chain seq x y z
N MET A 1 21.18 -42.26 -63.77
CA MET A 1 20.21 -41.40 -63.07
C MET A 1 20.56 -41.49 -61.58
N ARG A 2 21.31 -40.53 -61.05
CA ARG A 2 21.70 -40.46 -59.64
C ARG A 2 20.57 -39.74 -58.89
N LEU A 3 20.08 -40.35 -57.81
CA LEU A 3 19.16 -39.72 -56.87
C LEU A 3 19.97 -39.38 -55.62
N ASP A 4 20.05 -38.09 -55.34
CA ASP A 4 20.77 -37.51 -54.22
C ASP A 4 19.98 -37.70 -52.91
N ASN A 5 20.68 -38.13 -51.86
CA ASN A 5 20.16 -38.22 -50.50
C ASN A 5 20.09 -36.81 -49.90
N ILE A 6 18.88 -36.33 -49.56
CA ILE A 6 18.69 -35.13 -48.75
C ILE A 6 18.46 -35.55 -47.29
N THR A 7 19.45 -35.28 -46.45
CA THR A 7 19.39 -35.42 -44.99
C THR A 7 18.66 -34.19 -44.43
N PHE A 8 17.50 -34.37 -43.80
CA PHE A 8 16.82 -33.32 -43.05
C PHE A 8 17.43 -33.21 -41.65
N THR A 9 18.26 -32.18 -41.43
CA THR A 9 18.71 -31.79 -40.09
C THR A 9 17.59 -30.99 -39.44
N ILE A 10 16.90 -31.59 -38.46
CA ILE A 10 15.93 -30.88 -37.60
C ILE A 10 16.75 -30.00 -36.66
N LEU A 11 16.79 -28.68 -36.94
CA LEU A 11 17.24 -27.69 -35.97
C LEU A 11 16.17 -27.57 -34.88
N ALA A 12 16.41 -28.16 -33.71
CA ALA A 12 15.64 -27.86 -32.51
C ALA A 12 15.97 -26.43 -32.08
N VAL A 13 15.09 -25.49 -32.39
CA VAL A 13 15.12 -24.15 -31.81
C VAL A 13 14.64 -24.29 -30.36
N THR A 14 15.57 -24.47 -29.43
CA THR A 14 15.32 -24.22 -28.01
C THR A 14 15.06 -22.74 -27.84
N SER A 15 13.80 -22.36 -27.81
CA SER A 15 13.37 -21.08 -27.27
C SER A 15 13.76 -21.03 -25.79
N LEU A 16 14.84 -20.32 -25.47
CA LEU A 16 15.04 -19.80 -24.13
C LEU A 16 13.87 -18.85 -23.86
N VAL A 17 12.82 -19.35 -23.19
CA VAL A 17 11.88 -18.48 -22.49
C VAL A 17 12.66 -17.98 -21.27
N CYS A 18 13.38 -16.88 -21.44
CA CYS A 18 13.80 -16.07 -20.31
C CYS A 18 12.49 -15.57 -19.69
N GLY A 19 12.03 -16.24 -18.63
CA GLY A 19 10.84 -15.85 -17.90
C GLY A 19 11.09 -14.49 -17.27
N CYS A 20 10.81 -13.42 -18.01
CA CYS A 20 10.65 -12.10 -17.44
C CYS A 20 9.39 -12.19 -16.57
N GLY A 21 9.56 -12.35 -15.26
CA GLY A 21 8.46 -12.21 -14.32
C GLY A 21 7.77 -10.86 -14.54
N SER A 22 6.49 -10.74 -14.23
CA SER A 22 5.83 -9.43 -14.30
C SER A 22 6.50 -8.47 -13.32
N ALA A 23 6.47 -7.16 -13.56
CA ALA A 23 6.96 -6.14 -12.63
C ALA A 23 6.46 -6.34 -11.17
N GLY A 24 5.22 -6.80 -10.98
CA GLY A 24 4.70 -7.16 -9.64
C GLY A 24 5.48 -8.29 -8.96
N SER A 25 6.07 -9.22 -9.72
CA SER A 25 6.91 -10.29 -9.17
C SER A 25 8.24 -9.79 -8.58
N GLU A 26 8.75 -8.63 -9.02
CA GLU A 26 9.98 -8.02 -8.49
C GLU A 26 9.77 -7.43 -7.09
N ILE A 27 8.63 -6.75 -6.87
CA ILE A 27 8.22 -6.29 -5.53
C ILE A 27 8.12 -7.49 -4.59
N GLN A 28 7.41 -8.55 -5.01
CA GLN A 28 7.26 -9.74 -4.17
C GLN A 28 8.61 -10.38 -3.83
N ALA A 29 9.54 -10.46 -4.78
CA ALA A 29 10.88 -10.99 -4.54
C ALA A 29 11.64 -10.14 -3.50
N THR A 30 11.61 -8.81 -3.64
CA THR A 30 12.26 -7.87 -2.70
C THR A 30 11.68 -7.99 -1.30
N LEU A 31 10.35 -8.04 -1.18
CA LEU A 31 9.67 -8.18 0.12
C LEU A 31 9.96 -9.53 0.78
N ARG A 32 10.01 -10.62 0.01
CA ARG A 32 10.36 -11.96 0.52
C ARG A 32 11.81 -12.02 0.98
N ASP A 33 12.73 -11.41 0.23
CA ASP A 33 14.14 -11.34 0.62
C ASP A 33 14.36 -10.54 1.91
N ALA A 34 13.68 -9.39 2.04
CA ALA A 34 13.70 -8.59 3.26
C ALA A 34 13.24 -9.42 4.47
N ALA A 35 12.04 -10.02 4.38
CA ALA A 35 11.50 -10.84 5.45
C ALA A 35 12.38 -12.06 5.79
N ALA A 36 12.92 -12.75 4.78
CA ALA A 36 13.79 -13.92 4.98
C ALA A 36 15.14 -13.53 5.61
N SER A 37 15.64 -12.34 5.31
CA SER A 37 16.88 -11.79 5.87
C SER A 37 16.69 -11.11 7.23
N GLY A 38 15.46 -11.12 7.78
CA GLY A 38 15.13 -10.42 9.03
C GLY A 38 15.21 -8.89 8.94
N LYS A 39 15.19 -8.34 7.72
CA LYS A 39 15.17 -6.89 7.46
C LYS A 39 13.73 -6.42 7.28
N ILE A 40 13.46 -5.20 7.74
CA ILE A 40 12.15 -4.55 7.53
C ILE A 40 12.39 -3.32 6.66
N LEU A 41 11.60 -3.19 5.60
CA LEU A 41 11.58 -1.99 4.76
C LEU A 41 10.67 -0.94 5.41
N TYR A 42 11.17 0.26 5.70
CA TYR A 42 10.32 1.32 6.27
C TYR A 42 9.57 2.06 5.19
N GLY A 43 8.32 2.43 5.46
CA GLY A 43 7.45 3.18 4.58
C GLY A 43 6.88 4.43 5.24
N HIS A 44 6.59 5.43 4.44
CA HIS A 44 5.91 6.65 4.88
C HIS A 44 4.94 7.13 3.79
N GLN A 45 3.70 7.42 4.19
CA GLN A 45 2.66 7.94 3.30
C GLN A 45 2.97 9.39 2.91
N ASP A 46 2.82 9.72 1.62
CA ASP A 46 2.95 11.05 1.02
C ASP A 46 4.31 11.75 1.25
N ASP A 47 5.35 11.00 1.60
CA ASP A 47 6.67 11.52 2.00
C ASP A 47 7.33 12.48 1.00
N LEU A 48 7.07 12.31 -0.30
CA LEU A 48 7.57 13.18 -1.36
C LEU A 48 6.59 14.29 -1.78
N MET A 49 5.34 14.19 -1.32
CA MET A 49 4.27 15.12 -1.69
C MET A 49 4.22 16.30 -0.73
N TYR A 50 4.46 16.07 0.55
CA TYR A 50 4.55 17.10 1.57
C TYR A 50 5.17 16.56 2.86
N GLY A 51 5.54 17.47 3.75
CA GLY A 51 5.94 17.14 5.11
C GLY A 51 5.41 18.20 6.07
N HIS A 52 5.89 18.18 7.31
CA HIS A 52 5.32 18.98 8.40
C HIS A 52 5.24 20.48 8.08
N ASP A 53 6.27 21.04 7.41
CA ASP A 53 6.42 22.47 7.13
C ASP A 53 6.46 22.82 5.63
N TRP A 54 6.19 21.87 4.74
CA TRP A 54 6.33 22.08 3.29
C TRP A 54 5.33 21.27 2.47
N ASN A 55 5.01 21.71 1.25
CA ASN A 55 4.06 20.99 0.39
C ASN A 55 4.40 21.14 -1.09
N ALA A 56 4.66 20.03 -1.78
CA ALA A 56 5.13 20.03 -3.15
C ALA A 56 4.10 20.60 -4.14
N THR A 57 2.81 20.32 -3.95
CA THR A 57 1.75 20.86 -4.80
C THR A 57 1.63 22.38 -4.64
N LYS A 58 1.61 22.88 -3.40
CA LYS A 58 1.49 24.32 -3.12
C LYS A 58 2.75 25.10 -3.50
N ASP A 59 3.92 24.50 -3.32
CA ASP A 59 5.22 25.12 -3.60
C ASP A 59 5.64 24.97 -5.07
N ALA A 60 4.84 24.27 -5.89
CA ALA A 60 5.18 23.86 -7.26
C ALA A 60 6.56 23.15 -7.34
N ASP A 61 6.87 22.33 -6.32
CA ASP A 61 8.12 21.58 -6.23
C ASP A 61 8.09 20.38 -7.15
N THR A 62 8.56 20.60 -8.38
CA THR A 62 8.69 19.55 -9.39
C THR A 62 9.98 18.74 -9.26
N LEU A 63 10.87 19.10 -8.32
CA LEU A 63 12.10 18.36 -8.05
C LEU A 63 11.82 17.16 -7.16
N LEU A 64 10.87 17.23 -6.23
CA LEU A 64 10.46 16.08 -5.40
C LEU A 64 11.67 15.44 -4.68
N GLU A 65 12.49 16.29 -4.07
CA GLU A 65 13.68 15.91 -3.30
C GLU A 65 13.49 16.05 -1.79
N ARG A 66 12.45 16.76 -1.35
CA ARG A 66 12.12 16.96 0.07
C ARG A 66 11.45 15.71 0.64
N SER A 67 11.76 15.42 1.90
CA SER A 67 11.29 14.27 2.69
C SER A 67 11.67 14.50 4.15
N ASP A 68 10.70 14.43 5.06
CA ASP A 68 10.97 14.58 6.50
C ASP A 68 11.80 13.40 7.02
N VAL A 69 11.49 12.18 6.55
CA VAL A 69 12.24 10.95 6.87
C VAL A 69 13.70 11.08 6.45
N LYS A 70 13.98 11.55 5.24
CA LYS A 70 15.35 11.77 4.76
C LYS A 70 16.06 12.84 5.55
N ALA A 71 15.36 13.93 5.92
CA ALA A 71 15.96 15.00 6.70
C ALA A 71 16.37 14.54 8.11
N VAL A 72 15.68 13.55 8.69
CA VAL A 72 16.00 12.99 10.00
C VAL A 72 17.03 11.84 9.93
N ALA A 73 16.83 10.88 9.02
CA ALA A 73 17.57 9.61 9.01
C ALA A 73 18.56 9.45 7.83
N GLY A 74 18.65 10.44 6.94
CA GLY A 74 19.62 10.48 5.85
C GLY A 74 19.28 9.62 4.62
N GLY A 75 18.11 9.00 4.57
CA GLY A 75 17.60 8.24 3.42
C GLY A 75 16.09 8.37 3.27
N TYR A 76 15.57 8.18 2.07
CA TYR A 76 14.13 8.15 1.81
C TYR A 76 13.48 6.90 2.42
N PRO A 77 12.18 6.92 2.76
CA PRO A 77 11.47 5.69 3.11
C PRO A 77 11.62 4.69 1.95
N TYR A 78 11.78 3.41 2.27
CA TYR A 78 11.86 2.38 1.24
C TYR A 78 10.53 2.24 0.50
N ILE A 79 9.42 2.34 1.21
CA ILE A 79 8.06 2.34 0.64
C ILE A 79 7.50 3.77 0.64
N LEU A 80 7.20 4.32 -0.53
CA LEU A 80 6.41 5.55 -0.64
C LEU A 80 4.92 5.17 -0.71
N GLY A 81 4.15 5.54 0.28
CA GLY A 81 2.69 5.43 0.25
C GLY A 81 2.05 6.61 -0.47
N LEU A 82 1.01 6.38 -1.27
CA LEU A 82 0.24 7.41 -1.98
C LEU A 82 -1.24 7.02 -1.98
N ASP A 83 -2.17 7.97 -2.17
CA ASP A 83 -3.61 7.68 -2.23
C ASP A 83 -4.28 8.17 -3.51
N LEU A 84 -5.10 7.29 -4.11
CA LEU A 84 -5.80 7.54 -5.36
C LEU A 84 -7.16 8.26 -5.19
N GLY A 85 -7.65 8.46 -3.96
CA GLY A 85 -8.99 9.00 -3.70
C GLY A 85 -9.22 10.33 -4.42
N GLY A 86 -10.31 10.44 -5.17
CA GLY A 86 -10.61 11.58 -6.03
C GLY A 86 -10.27 11.37 -7.52
N ILE A 87 -9.43 10.39 -7.88
CA ILE A 87 -9.15 10.07 -9.30
C ILE A 87 -10.42 9.62 -10.02
N GLU A 88 -11.31 8.95 -9.30
CA GLU A 88 -12.60 8.47 -9.79
C GLU A 88 -13.54 9.60 -10.21
N LEU A 89 -13.31 10.81 -9.71
CA LEU A 89 -14.06 12.01 -10.08
C LEU A 89 -13.49 12.70 -11.32
N GLY A 90 -12.30 12.31 -11.80
CA GLY A 90 -11.57 13.04 -12.83
C GLY A 90 -10.99 14.36 -12.32
N SER A 91 -10.74 14.43 -11.00
CA SER A 91 -10.10 15.58 -10.36
C SER A 91 -8.64 15.72 -10.78
N ALA A 92 -8.10 16.93 -10.75
CA ALA A 92 -6.66 17.16 -10.90
C ALA A 92 -5.88 16.77 -9.62
N ASN A 93 -6.54 16.81 -8.46
CA ASN A 93 -5.94 16.55 -7.16
C ASN A 93 -6.66 15.41 -6.44
N ASN A 94 -5.93 14.66 -5.62
CA ASN A 94 -6.49 13.65 -4.73
C ASN A 94 -7.21 14.29 -3.52
N LEU A 95 -7.75 13.47 -2.63
CA LEU A 95 -8.50 13.90 -1.45
C LEU A 95 -7.70 14.79 -0.47
N ASP A 96 -6.38 14.64 -0.43
CA ASP A 96 -5.47 15.43 0.43
C ASP A 96 -4.90 16.67 -0.30
N GLY A 97 -5.36 16.91 -1.54
CA GLY A 97 -4.93 18.04 -2.34
C GLY A 97 -3.64 17.83 -3.14
N ASN A 98 -3.10 16.61 -3.20
CA ASN A 98 -1.95 16.28 -4.04
C ASN A 98 -2.32 16.30 -5.52
N ASP A 99 -1.57 17.04 -6.34
CA ASP A 99 -1.73 17.00 -7.79
C ASP A 99 -1.37 15.61 -8.35
N PHE A 100 -2.26 15.00 -9.13
CA PHE A 100 -2.06 13.66 -9.67
C PHE A 100 -0.92 13.58 -10.69
N ALA A 101 -0.61 14.64 -11.43
CA ALA A 101 0.53 14.62 -12.35
C ALA A 101 1.86 14.63 -11.57
N LEU A 102 1.93 15.39 -10.48
CA LEU A 102 3.06 15.43 -9.57
C LEU A 102 3.21 14.11 -8.79
N MET A 103 2.10 13.53 -8.33
CA MET A 103 2.06 12.24 -7.64
C MET A 103 2.62 11.10 -8.50
N ARG A 104 2.25 11.04 -9.79
CA ARG A 104 2.87 10.08 -10.73
C ARG A 104 4.37 10.29 -10.81
N ARG A 105 4.83 11.53 -11.00
CA ARG A 105 6.27 11.85 -11.08
C ARG A 105 7.02 11.47 -9.81
N ALA A 106 6.39 11.62 -8.64
CA ALA A 106 6.96 11.21 -7.35
C ALA A 106 7.15 9.69 -7.31
N ALA A 107 6.15 8.92 -7.75
CA ALA A 107 6.24 7.47 -7.83
C ALA A 107 7.34 7.00 -8.80
N GLU A 108 7.38 7.54 -10.01
CA GLU A 108 8.39 7.21 -11.03
C GLU A 108 9.81 7.49 -10.50
N LYS A 109 9.99 8.65 -9.87
CA LYS A 109 11.27 9.04 -9.28
C LYS A 109 11.65 8.18 -8.08
N HIS A 110 10.69 7.79 -7.25
CA HIS A 110 10.95 6.93 -6.10
C HIS A 110 11.42 5.54 -6.52
N VAL A 111 10.77 4.96 -7.52
CA VAL A 111 11.17 3.67 -8.10
C VAL A 111 12.54 3.75 -8.77
N ALA A 112 12.84 4.85 -9.49
CA ALA A 112 14.16 5.06 -10.10
C ALA A 112 15.30 5.11 -9.06
N ARG A 113 15.00 5.52 -7.82
CA ARG A 113 15.94 5.47 -6.68
C ARG A 113 16.06 4.08 -6.03
N GLY A 114 15.31 3.08 -6.51
CA GLY A 114 15.26 1.74 -5.93
C GLY A 114 14.21 1.56 -4.83
N GLY A 115 13.32 2.53 -4.63
CA GLY A 115 12.19 2.42 -3.72
C GLY A 115 11.02 1.64 -4.31
N ILE A 116 10.05 1.32 -3.46
CA ILE A 116 8.77 0.69 -3.84
C ILE A 116 7.65 1.70 -3.60
N VAL A 117 6.63 1.69 -4.44
CA VAL A 117 5.44 2.53 -4.26
C VAL A 117 4.24 1.69 -3.89
N SER A 118 3.50 2.13 -2.89
CA SER A 118 2.22 1.55 -2.46
C SER A 118 1.11 2.58 -2.66
N VAL A 119 0.00 2.17 -3.24
CA VAL A 119 -1.18 3.01 -3.47
C VAL A 119 -2.40 2.46 -2.74
N SER A 120 -2.98 3.28 -1.86
CA SER A 120 -4.31 3.09 -1.28
C SER A 120 -5.36 3.85 -2.08
N TRP A 121 -6.64 3.68 -1.73
CA TRP A 121 -7.74 4.31 -2.46
C TRP A 121 -8.91 4.68 -1.55
N HIS A 122 -8.90 5.90 -1.04
CA HIS A 122 -10.01 6.51 -0.28
C HIS A 122 -11.02 7.18 -1.22
N LEU A 123 -11.69 6.37 -2.02
CA LEU A 123 -12.65 6.81 -3.02
C LEU A 123 -13.98 7.32 -2.42
N ARG A 124 -14.65 8.20 -3.17
CA ARG A 124 -16.00 8.70 -2.84
C ARG A 124 -17.04 7.57 -2.71
N ASN A 125 -18.15 7.87 -2.05
CA ASN A 125 -19.31 6.99 -2.00
C ASN A 125 -20.16 7.16 -3.29
N PRO A 126 -20.25 6.14 -4.17
CA PRO A 126 -20.96 6.24 -5.45
C PRO A 126 -22.49 6.27 -5.31
N LEU A 127 -23.01 5.86 -4.15
CA LEU A 127 -24.45 5.83 -3.89
C LEU A 127 -24.94 7.20 -3.42
N THR A 128 -24.25 7.78 -2.42
CA THR A 128 -24.68 9.01 -1.73
C THR A 128 -24.01 10.27 -2.27
N GLY A 129 -22.84 10.13 -2.91
CA GLY A 129 -21.97 11.25 -3.30
C GLY A 129 -21.04 11.74 -2.18
N GLY A 130 -21.09 11.15 -0.98
CA GLY A 130 -20.20 11.44 0.14
C GLY A 130 -18.76 10.96 -0.06
N ASP A 131 -17.90 11.11 0.95
CA ASP A 131 -16.52 10.60 0.93
C ASP A 131 -16.46 9.11 1.32
N ALA A 132 -15.25 8.58 1.51
CA ALA A 132 -15.04 7.20 1.95
C ALA A 132 -15.69 6.91 3.32
N TRP A 133 -15.81 7.92 4.17
CA TRP A 133 -16.37 7.84 5.53
C TRP A 133 -17.88 8.09 5.60
N ASP A 134 -18.53 8.40 4.47
CA ASP A 134 -19.98 8.45 4.40
C ASP A 134 -20.57 7.03 4.46
N VAL A 135 -20.81 6.59 5.70
CA VAL A 135 -21.40 5.30 6.07
C VAL A 135 -22.91 5.37 6.28
N SER A 136 -23.58 6.37 5.71
CA SER A 136 -25.04 6.57 5.87
C SER A 136 -25.88 5.48 5.19
N SER A 137 -25.27 4.57 4.42
CA SER A 137 -25.93 3.43 3.79
C SER A 137 -25.07 2.18 3.79
N ASP A 138 -25.68 1.04 4.09
CA ASP A 138 -25.13 -0.32 3.97
C ASP A 138 -25.39 -0.96 2.58
N ARG A 139 -25.94 -0.19 1.64
CA ARG A 139 -26.25 -0.66 0.28
C ARG A 139 -25.21 -0.29 -0.76
N VAL A 140 -24.16 0.42 -0.37
CA VAL A 140 -23.19 1.00 -1.30
C VAL A 140 -22.50 -0.10 -2.12
N VAL A 141 -21.96 -1.12 -1.46
CA VAL A 141 -21.30 -2.25 -2.14
C VAL A 141 -22.29 -2.99 -3.05
N ALA A 142 -23.47 -3.36 -2.54
CA ALA A 142 -24.51 -4.00 -3.35
C ALA A 142 -24.88 -3.18 -4.60
N SER A 143 -24.92 -1.85 -4.49
CA SER A 143 -25.26 -0.96 -5.60
C SER A 143 -24.22 -0.92 -6.72
N ILE A 144 -22.95 -1.22 -6.43
CA ILE A 144 -21.86 -1.16 -7.43
C ILE A 144 -21.47 -2.52 -8.01
N LEU A 145 -21.89 -3.63 -7.38
CA LEU A 145 -21.69 -4.97 -7.93
C LEU A 145 -22.52 -5.17 -9.21
N PRO A 146 -22.19 -6.17 -10.06
CA PRO A 146 -22.95 -6.45 -11.28
C PRO A 146 -24.45 -6.61 -11.01
N GLY A 147 -25.26 -5.84 -11.74
CA GLY A 147 -26.72 -5.77 -11.54
C GLY A 147 -27.19 -4.65 -10.60
N GLY A 148 -26.27 -4.00 -9.87
CA GLY A 148 -26.58 -2.85 -9.01
C GLY A 148 -26.76 -1.53 -9.77
N GLU A 149 -27.52 -0.60 -9.18
CA GLU A 149 -27.91 0.68 -9.81
C GLU A 149 -26.73 1.64 -10.07
N LYS A 150 -25.61 1.49 -9.35
CA LYS A 150 -24.38 2.27 -9.50
C LYS A 150 -23.27 1.50 -10.22
N HIS A 151 -23.54 0.29 -10.73
CA HIS A 151 -22.52 -0.54 -11.38
C HIS A 151 -21.83 0.18 -12.55
N ALA A 152 -22.59 0.81 -13.44
CA ALA A 152 -22.03 1.52 -14.59
C ALA A 152 -21.15 2.71 -14.17
N LEU A 153 -21.56 3.46 -13.14
CA LEU A 153 -20.75 4.54 -12.56
C LEU A 153 -19.45 3.98 -11.98
N PHE A 154 -19.52 2.90 -11.23
CA PHE A 154 -18.34 2.29 -10.64
C PHE A 154 -17.38 1.70 -11.67
N ARG A 155 -17.89 1.16 -12.79
CA ARG A 155 -17.06 0.74 -13.92
C ARG A 155 -16.29 1.90 -14.54
N GLU A 156 -16.90 3.07 -14.66
CA GLU A 156 -16.19 4.29 -15.09
C GLU A 156 -15.12 4.72 -14.07
N TRP A 157 -15.37 4.57 -12.77
CA TRP A 157 -14.38 4.85 -11.73
C TRP A 157 -13.17 3.92 -11.81
N LEU A 158 -13.41 2.61 -11.96
CA LEU A 158 -12.34 1.64 -12.19
C LEU A 158 -11.57 1.96 -13.48
N LYS A 159 -12.27 2.40 -14.54
CA LYS A 159 -11.64 2.83 -15.78
C LYS A 159 -10.67 3.99 -15.54
N ARG A 160 -11.04 5.00 -14.76
CA ARG A 160 -10.17 6.15 -14.44
C ARG A 160 -8.94 5.75 -13.65
N VAL A 161 -9.08 4.85 -12.68
CA VAL A 161 -7.94 4.26 -11.95
C VAL A 161 -7.01 3.56 -12.94
N ALA A 162 -7.55 2.69 -13.79
CA ALA A 162 -6.75 1.95 -14.75
C ALA A 162 -6.04 2.87 -15.76
N ASP A 163 -6.76 3.81 -16.37
CA ASP A 163 -6.20 4.80 -17.31
C ASP A 163 -5.05 5.57 -16.66
N TYR A 164 -5.20 5.96 -15.38
CA TYR A 164 -4.17 6.69 -14.66
C TYR A 164 -2.94 5.82 -14.38
N LEU A 165 -3.12 4.62 -13.82
CA LEU A 165 -2.01 3.69 -13.53
C LEU A 165 -1.29 3.19 -14.79
N GLU A 166 -1.97 3.12 -15.94
CA GLU A 166 -1.33 2.80 -17.23
C GLU A 166 -0.29 3.85 -17.63
N THR A 167 -0.45 5.10 -17.20
CA THR A 167 0.51 6.17 -17.49
C THR A 167 1.77 6.11 -16.65
N TRP A 168 1.79 5.33 -15.56
CA TRP A 168 2.94 5.23 -14.66
C TRP A 168 3.97 4.30 -15.27
N LYS A 169 5.14 4.85 -15.62
CA LYS A 169 6.20 4.10 -16.32
C LYS A 169 7.55 4.28 -15.64
N THR A 170 8.38 3.24 -15.67
CA THR A 170 9.82 3.37 -15.37
C THR A 170 10.50 4.25 -16.44
N GLU A 171 11.75 4.65 -16.19
CA GLU A 171 12.57 5.38 -17.17
C GLU A 171 12.71 4.62 -18.50
N ASP A 172 12.75 3.28 -18.45
CA ASP A 172 12.78 2.38 -19.62
C ASP A 172 11.39 2.12 -20.23
N VAL A 173 10.41 2.96 -19.90
CA VAL A 173 9.02 2.95 -20.42
C VAL A 173 8.28 1.63 -20.13
N GLN A 174 8.71 0.88 -19.11
CA GLN A 174 8.00 -0.31 -18.62
C GLN A 174 6.90 0.10 -17.63
N PRO A 175 5.80 -0.66 -17.49
CA PRO A 175 4.83 -0.43 -16.43
C PRO A 175 5.49 -0.33 -15.05
N LEU A 176 5.19 0.72 -14.29
CA LEU A 176 5.78 0.94 -12.97
C LEU A 176 5.28 -0.11 -11.96
N PRO A 177 6.14 -0.91 -11.31
CA PRO A 177 5.71 -1.84 -10.25
C PRO A 177 5.03 -1.10 -9.08
N LEU A 178 3.89 -1.61 -8.61
CA LEU A 178 3.13 -1.00 -7.51
C LEU A 178 2.57 -2.04 -6.55
N ILE A 179 2.54 -1.72 -5.26
CA ILE A 179 1.62 -2.36 -4.31
C ILE A 179 0.27 -1.65 -4.42
N PHE A 180 -0.82 -2.36 -4.69
CA PHE A 180 -2.17 -1.82 -4.68
C PHE A 180 -2.95 -2.39 -3.50
N ARG A 181 -3.43 -1.50 -2.63
CA ARG A 181 -4.10 -1.83 -1.37
C ARG A 181 -5.49 -1.19 -1.31
N PRO A 182 -6.45 -1.64 -2.13
CA PRO A 182 -7.83 -1.15 -2.08
C PRO A 182 -8.58 -1.79 -0.90
N TRP A 183 -9.74 -1.22 -0.55
CA TRP A 183 -10.69 -1.85 0.38
C TRP A 183 -10.08 -2.22 1.75
N HIS A 184 -9.17 -1.38 2.24
CA HIS A 184 -8.46 -1.55 3.50
C HIS A 184 -9.39 -1.34 4.71
N GLU A 185 -8.98 -1.83 5.88
CA GLU A 185 -9.70 -1.72 7.15
C GLU A 185 -11.16 -2.22 7.11
N HIS A 186 -11.43 -3.16 6.23
CA HIS A 186 -12.76 -3.61 5.87
C HIS A 186 -13.52 -4.39 6.96
N ILE A 187 -12.86 -4.77 8.07
CA ILE A 187 -13.56 -5.37 9.21
C ILE A 187 -14.19 -4.28 10.08
N GLY A 188 -13.52 -3.14 10.19
CA GLY A 188 -14.06 -1.90 10.71
C GLY A 188 -15.27 -1.42 9.92
N SER A 189 -15.92 -0.35 10.37
CA SER A 189 -17.16 0.15 9.74
C SER A 189 -17.20 1.67 9.67
N TRP A 190 -16.03 2.29 9.56
CA TRP A 190 -15.86 3.72 9.29
C TRP A 190 -15.73 4.03 7.80
N PHE A 191 -15.54 3.02 6.95
CA PHE A 191 -15.61 3.15 5.48
C PHE A 191 -16.85 2.47 4.94
N TRP A 192 -17.42 2.98 3.84
CA TRP A 192 -18.65 2.45 3.24
C TRP A 192 -18.56 0.99 2.74
N TRP A 193 -17.35 0.42 2.60
CA TRP A 193 -17.11 -1.00 2.31
C TRP A 193 -16.88 -1.88 3.56
N GLY A 194 -17.04 -1.30 4.76
CA GLY A 194 -16.73 -1.94 6.03
C GLY A 194 -17.68 -3.08 6.43
N GLY A 195 -17.33 -3.77 7.51
CA GLY A 195 -17.92 -5.04 7.92
C GLY A 195 -19.41 -4.98 8.25
N LYS A 196 -19.92 -3.85 8.73
CA LYS A 196 -21.36 -3.62 8.97
C LYS A 196 -22.11 -3.06 7.76
N LEU A 197 -21.42 -2.77 6.66
CA LEU A 197 -21.95 -2.05 5.50
C LEU A 197 -21.94 -2.89 4.22
N CYS A 198 -21.48 -4.14 4.32
CA CYS A 198 -21.68 -5.17 3.31
C CYS A 198 -21.48 -6.55 3.93
N THR A 199 -22.04 -7.58 3.30
CA THR A 199 -21.79 -8.99 3.66
C THR A 199 -20.38 -9.43 3.24
N PRO A 200 -19.83 -10.53 3.82
CA PRO A 200 -18.57 -11.08 3.36
C PRO A 200 -18.54 -11.44 1.87
N ASP A 201 -19.64 -11.98 1.35
CA ASP A 201 -19.78 -12.32 -0.08
C ASP A 201 -19.71 -11.07 -0.98
N GLU A 202 -20.37 -9.98 -0.57
CA GLU A 202 -20.33 -8.72 -1.30
C GLU A 202 -18.92 -8.10 -1.29
N TYR A 203 -18.22 -8.13 -0.15
CA TYR A 203 -16.83 -7.66 -0.07
C TYR A 203 -15.91 -8.48 -0.98
N ASN A 204 -16.00 -9.80 -0.92
CA ASN A 204 -15.21 -10.69 -1.76
C ASN A 204 -15.54 -10.49 -3.25
N ALA A 205 -16.81 -10.25 -3.60
CA ALA A 205 -17.23 -9.93 -4.96
C ALA A 205 -16.66 -8.57 -5.43
N LEU A 206 -16.65 -7.56 -4.56
CA LEU A 206 -16.09 -6.24 -4.85
C LEU A 206 -14.59 -6.33 -5.14
N TRP A 207 -13.85 -7.07 -4.28
CA TRP A 207 -12.43 -7.34 -4.49
C TRP A 207 -12.17 -8.02 -5.84
N ARG A 208 -12.85 -9.15 -6.09
CA ARG A 208 -12.66 -9.93 -7.31
C ARG A 208 -13.07 -9.17 -8.57
N MET A 209 -14.10 -8.33 -8.51
CA MET A 209 -14.49 -7.45 -9.62
C MET A 209 -13.39 -6.41 -9.92
N THR A 210 -12.85 -5.78 -8.87
CA THR A 210 -11.75 -4.81 -8.99
C THR A 210 -10.50 -5.47 -9.60
N TYR A 211 -10.11 -6.63 -9.06
CA TYR A 211 -8.98 -7.41 -9.57
C TYR A 211 -9.19 -7.85 -11.03
N SER A 212 -10.35 -8.41 -11.34
CA SER A 212 -10.65 -8.90 -12.70
C SER A 212 -10.60 -7.76 -13.72
N TYR A 213 -11.14 -6.59 -13.36
CA TYR A 213 -11.06 -5.43 -14.24
C TYR A 213 -9.60 -4.98 -14.44
N LEU A 214 -8.88 -4.67 -13.37
CA LEU A 214 -7.53 -4.09 -13.48
C LEU A 214 -6.50 -5.08 -14.04
N MET A 215 -6.49 -6.32 -13.57
CA MET A 215 -5.46 -7.31 -13.95
C MET A 215 -5.81 -8.05 -15.23
N LYS A 216 -7.07 -8.49 -15.40
CA LYS A 216 -7.45 -9.41 -16.47
C LYS A 216 -7.99 -8.69 -17.70
N GLU A 217 -8.83 -7.67 -17.52
CA GLU A 217 -9.39 -6.89 -18.63
C GLU A 217 -8.43 -5.79 -19.09
N ARG A 218 -7.83 -5.06 -18.15
CA ARG A 218 -6.91 -3.94 -18.44
C ARG A 218 -5.44 -4.34 -18.55
N GLY A 219 -5.09 -5.56 -18.14
CA GLY A 219 -3.73 -6.09 -18.28
C GLY A 219 -2.69 -5.43 -17.36
N LEU A 220 -3.11 -4.87 -16.22
CA LEU A 220 -2.20 -4.19 -15.28
C LEU A 220 -1.39 -5.16 -14.42
N THR A 221 -0.59 -6.02 -15.05
CA THR A 221 0.18 -7.08 -14.39
C THR A 221 1.32 -6.59 -13.49
N GLN A 222 1.55 -5.27 -13.42
CA GLN A 222 2.52 -4.63 -12.55
C GLN A 222 2.03 -4.44 -11.10
N LEU A 223 0.76 -4.72 -10.81
CA LEU A 223 0.18 -4.59 -9.48
C LEU A 223 0.47 -5.83 -8.60
N THR A 224 0.91 -5.56 -7.37
CA THR A 224 1.00 -6.51 -6.25
C THR A 224 -0.15 -6.22 -5.28
N TRP A 225 -1.00 -7.19 -4.98
CA TRP A 225 -2.26 -6.98 -4.26
C TRP A 225 -2.10 -7.18 -2.76
N ALA A 226 -2.40 -6.14 -1.97
CA ALA A 226 -2.32 -6.16 -0.52
C ALA A 226 -3.71 -6.05 0.12
N ILE A 227 -4.11 -7.03 0.92
CA ILE A 227 -5.30 -6.94 1.79
C ILE A 227 -4.86 -6.54 3.20
N SER A 228 -5.51 -5.54 3.81
CA SER A 228 -5.18 -5.06 5.14
C SER A 228 -6.42 -4.86 6.01
N PRO A 229 -6.85 -5.86 6.79
CA PRO A 229 -7.78 -5.63 7.89
C PRO A 229 -7.19 -4.68 8.95
N ASN A 230 -8.04 -3.93 9.64
CA ASN A 230 -7.68 -3.20 10.86
C ASN A 230 -7.42 -4.17 12.02
N SER A 231 -6.52 -3.81 12.94
CA SER A 231 -6.03 -4.68 14.02
C SER A 231 -7.12 -5.31 14.87
N SER A 232 -8.13 -4.51 15.27
CA SER A 232 -9.26 -5.03 16.04
C SER A 232 -10.06 -6.12 15.30
N GLY A 233 -10.09 -6.05 13.97
CA GLY A 233 -10.79 -7.00 13.13
C GLY A 233 -10.09 -8.34 12.91
N ILE A 234 -8.79 -8.45 13.23
CA ILE A 234 -8.03 -9.71 13.07
C ILE A 234 -8.66 -10.85 13.88
N PHE A 235 -9.27 -10.53 15.02
CA PHE A 235 -9.86 -11.51 15.93
C PHE A 235 -11.34 -11.81 15.62
N ASP A 236 -11.93 -11.12 14.64
CA ASP A 236 -13.35 -11.20 14.28
C ASP A 236 -13.58 -11.96 12.95
N ASN A 237 -12.85 -13.07 12.75
CA ASN A 237 -12.95 -13.90 11.53
C ASN A 237 -12.73 -13.15 10.21
N TRP A 238 -11.70 -12.29 10.13
CA TRP A 238 -11.36 -11.56 8.91
C TRP A 238 -11.22 -12.46 7.66
N GLU A 239 -10.89 -13.74 7.84
CA GLU A 239 -10.80 -14.73 6.76
C GLU A 239 -12.10 -14.93 5.97
N GLU A 240 -13.28 -14.63 6.53
CA GLU A 240 -14.55 -14.65 5.78
C GLU A 240 -14.55 -13.62 4.63
N ARG A 241 -13.75 -12.56 4.77
CA ARG A 241 -13.54 -11.50 3.78
C ARG A 241 -12.20 -11.65 3.06
N TYR A 242 -11.66 -12.87 3.03
CA TYR A 242 -10.49 -13.19 2.22
C TYR A 242 -10.92 -13.63 0.81
N PRO A 243 -10.60 -12.85 -0.25
CA PRO A 243 -11.12 -13.08 -1.60
C PRO A 243 -10.54 -14.33 -2.27
N GLY A 244 -9.51 -14.96 -1.68
CA GLY A 244 -8.86 -16.18 -2.16
C GLY A 244 -7.39 -15.97 -2.50
N ASP A 245 -6.62 -17.07 -2.50
CA ASP A 245 -5.17 -17.02 -2.63
C ASP A 245 -4.70 -16.44 -3.99
N ASP A 246 -5.50 -16.52 -5.04
CA ASP A 246 -5.17 -16.00 -6.38
C ASP A 246 -5.33 -14.48 -6.52
N TYR A 247 -5.94 -13.83 -5.53
CA TYR A 247 -6.29 -12.39 -5.57
C TYR A 247 -5.47 -11.55 -4.61
N VAL A 248 -4.56 -12.16 -3.85
CA VAL A 248 -3.79 -11.53 -2.76
C VAL A 248 -2.35 -12.03 -2.78
N ASP A 249 -1.41 -11.08 -2.77
CA ASP A 249 0.02 -11.32 -2.67
C ASP A 249 0.54 -11.04 -1.24
N ILE A 250 0.02 -9.98 -0.63
CA ILE A 250 0.41 -9.47 0.70
C ILE A 250 -0.81 -9.50 1.63
N ILE A 251 -0.65 -10.08 2.82
CA ILE A 251 -1.61 -9.94 3.92
C ILE A 251 -0.99 -8.99 4.94
N GLY A 252 -1.57 -7.81 5.05
CA GLY A 252 -1.17 -6.75 5.96
C GLY A 252 -2.06 -6.63 7.19
N VAL A 253 -1.70 -5.69 8.07
CA VAL A 253 -2.55 -5.18 9.14
C VAL A 253 -2.37 -3.68 9.27
N ASP A 254 -3.48 -2.99 9.52
CA ASP A 254 -3.50 -1.57 9.87
C ASP A 254 -3.73 -1.46 11.38
N CYS A 255 -2.70 -1.03 12.12
CA CYS A 255 -2.68 -1.08 13.59
C CYS A 255 -2.08 0.19 14.18
N TYR A 256 -2.89 1.02 14.82
CA TYR A 256 -2.46 2.31 15.36
C TYR A 256 -2.38 2.31 16.89
N ALA A 257 -1.35 2.97 17.41
CA ALA A 257 -1.26 3.26 18.83
C ALA A 257 -2.20 4.41 19.21
N ASN A 258 -2.68 4.42 20.45
CA ASN A 258 -3.51 5.48 20.99
C ASN A 258 -2.79 6.13 22.18
N ALA A 259 -2.52 7.44 22.10
CA ALA A 259 -1.81 8.17 23.14
C ALA A 259 -2.52 8.16 24.51
N ASN A 260 -3.83 7.85 24.54
CA ASN A 260 -4.61 7.73 25.77
C ASN A 260 -4.58 6.31 26.37
N LYS A 261 -3.84 5.37 25.78
CA LYS A 261 -3.71 3.99 26.26
C LYS A 261 -2.27 3.69 26.65
N PRO A 262 -2.04 2.75 27.60
CA PRO A 262 -0.69 2.31 27.94
C PRO A 262 0.06 1.76 26.71
N LYS A 263 1.38 2.02 26.64
CA LYS A 263 2.27 1.49 25.59
C LYS A 263 2.09 0.01 25.33
N GLN A 264 1.99 -0.76 26.43
CA GLN A 264 1.84 -2.21 26.38
C GLN A 264 0.61 -2.67 25.60
N THR A 265 -0.47 -1.88 25.60
CA THR A 265 -1.68 -2.21 24.83
C THR A 265 -1.40 -2.27 23.33
N TYR A 266 -0.68 -1.29 22.79
CA TYR A 266 -0.29 -1.30 21.38
C TYR A 266 0.70 -2.44 21.06
N ILE A 267 1.69 -2.65 21.93
CA ILE A 267 2.67 -3.73 21.75
C ILE A 267 1.97 -5.09 21.70
N ASP A 268 1.09 -5.37 22.66
CA ASP A 268 0.36 -6.64 22.72
C ASP A 268 -0.58 -6.81 21.52
N GLU A 269 -1.30 -5.75 21.14
CA GLU A 269 -2.21 -5.78 19.99
C GLU A 269 -1.45 -6.07 18.68
N MET A 270 -0.36 -5.34 18.41
CA MET A 270 0.50 -5.56 17.25
C MET A 270 1.03 -7.00 17.22
N ARG A 271 1.60 -7.48 18.34
CA ARG A 271 2.15 -8.83 18.43
C ARG A 271 1.10 -9.91 18.22
N ASN A 272 -0.09 -9.75 18.77
CA ASN A 272 -1.18 -10.72 18.62
C ASN A 272 -1.68 -10.75 17.16
N CYS A 273 -1.80 -9.58 16.51
CA CYS A 273 -2.15 -9.50 15.10
C CYS A 273 -1.10 -10.21 14.24
N LEU A 274 0.18 -9.88 14.44
CA LEU A 274 1.28 -10.47 13.68
C LEU A 274 1.44 -11.97 13.92
N ALA A 275 1.17 -12.47 15.12
CA ALA A 275 1.17 -13.91 15.39
C ALA A 275 0.12 -14.65 14.56
N SER A 276 -1.12 -14.15 14.55
CA SER A 276 -2.22 -14.71 13.75
C SER A 276 -1.94 -14.65 12.25
N LEU A 277 -1.50 -13.48 11.77
CA LEU A 277 -1.24 -13.28 10.35
C LEU A 277 0.01 -14.01 9.86
N ALA A 278 1.07 -14.14 10.66
CA ALA A 278 2.27 -14.89 10.28
C ALA A 278 1.96 -16.37 10.02
N GLU A 279 1.10 -16.99 10.85
CA GLU A 279 0.64 -18.35 10.63
C GLU A 279 -0.14 -18.47 9.32
N THR A 280 -1.06 -17.52 9.08
CA THR A 280 -1.88 -17.47 7.87
C THR A 280 -1.02 -17.29 6.61
N CYS A 281 -0.09 -16.33 6.62
CA CYS A 281 0.85 -16.07 5.55
C CYS A 281 1.71 -17.30 5.24
N LYS A 282 2.23 -17.96 6.28
CA LYS A 282 3.01 -19.19 6.11
C LYS A 282 2.20 -20.30 5.44
N LYS A 283 0.95 -20.53 5.88
CA LYS A 283 0.06 -21.55 5.32
C LYS A 283 -0.29 -21.28 3.86
N ARG A 284 -0.49 -20.01 3.49
CA ARG A 284 -0.96 -19.58 2.17
C ARG A 284 0.16 -19.11 1.21
N GLY A 285 1.41 -19.12 1.68
CA GLY A 285 2.56 -18.62 0.92
C GLY A 285 2.56 -17.10 0.67
N LYS A 286 1.89 -16.32 1.52
CA LYS A 286 1.75 -14.86 1.37
C LYS A 286 2.83 -14.10 2.13
N ILE A 287 2.98 -12.82 1.79
CA ILE A 287 3.91 -11.89 2.44
C ILE A 287 3.19 -11.21 3.61
N LEU A 288 3.83 -11.13 4.77
CA LEU A 288 3.33 -10.41 5.93
C LEU A 288 3.85 -8.97 5.93
N ALA A 289 2.98 -8.00 6.19
CA ALA A 289 3.35 -6.59 6.33
C ALA A 289 2.57 -5.89 7.44
N VAL A 290 3.10 -4.78 7.94
CA VAL A 290 2.32 -3.79 8.68
C VAL A 290 2.05 -2.65 7.69
N THR A 291 0.87 -2.72 7.06
CA THR A 291 0.49 -1.87 5.92
C THR A 291 0.20 -0.44 6.34
N GLU A 292 -0.22 -0.25 7.58
CA GLU A 292 -0.31 1.05 8.24
C GLU A 292 -0.06 0.90 9.75
N THR A 293 0.65 1.87 10.34
CA THR A 293 0.77 2.02 11.78
C THR A 293 1.15 3.46 12.13
N GLY A 294 1.25 3.73 13.42
CA GLY A 294 1.74 5.02 13.90
C GLY A 294 1.18 5.38 15.26
N LEU A 295 1.70 6.47 15.81
CA LEU A 295 1.16 7.17 16.96
C LEU A 295 1.03 8.65 16.58
N GLU A 296 -0.20 9.15 16.44
CA GLU A 296 -0.45 10.52 15.97
C GLU A 296 0.27 11.55 16.84
N GLY A 297 1.06 12.41 16.21
CA GLY A 297 1.83 13.47 16.86
C GLY A 297 2.99 12.97 17.74
N ILE A 298 3.26 11.66 17.72
CA ILE A 298 4.36 10.94 18.38
C ILE A 298 4.74 11.50 19.79
N PRO A 299 3.77 11.65 20.72
CA PRO A 299 4.04 12.22 22.04
C PRO A 299 4.94 11.34 22.92
N GLU A 300 5.08 10.06 22.60
CA GLU A 300 5.93 9.12 23.32
C GLU A 300 7.37 9.20 22.82
N ALA A 301 8.29 9.64 23.69
CA ALA A 301 9.68 9.92 23.35
C ALA A 301 10.48 8.69 22.85
N ASP A 302 10.02 7.48 23.18
CA ASP A 302 10.58 6.19 22.79
C ASP A 302 9.60 5.37 21.94
N TYR A 303 8.71 6.00 21.17
CA TYR A 303 7.73 5.29 20.33
C TYR A 303 8.37 4.23 19.43
N TRP A 304 9.49 4.52 18.76
CA TRP A 304 10.09 3.60 17.79
C TRP A 304 10.79 2.43 18.48
N THR A 305 11.69 2.74 19.42
CA THR A 305 12.50 1.71 20.11
C THR A 305 11.74 1.00 21.23
N GLY A 306 10.80 1.69 21.86
CA GLY A 306 10.04 1.25 23.03
C GLY A 306 8.64 0.73 22.74
N MET A 307 8.07 0.99 21.56
CA MET A 307 6.73 0.50 21.17
C MET A 307 6.71 -0.25 19.84
N LEU A 308 7.11 0.40 18.74
CA LEU A 308 7.04 -0.23 17.42
C LEU A 308 7.99 -1.43 17.31
N SER A 309 9.27 -1.24 17.63
CA SER A 309 10.28 -2.32 17.64
C SER A 309 9.85 -3.57 18.41
N PRO A 310 9.46 -3.50 19.71
CA PRO A 310 9.00 -4.69 20.43
C PRO A 310 7.70 -5.28 19.86
N GLY A 311 6.84 -4.46 19.24
CA GLY A 311 5.66 -4.90 18.50
C GLY A 311 6.01 -5.81 17.31
N LEU A 312 7.03 -5.44 16.54
CA LEU A 312 7.46 -6.16 15.32
C LEU A 312 8.40 -7.35 15.62
N LYS A 313 9.10 -7.33 16.76
CA LYS A 313 10.19 -8.25 17.06
C LYS A 313 9.78 -9.73 16.99
N GLY A 314 10.51 -10.48 16.16
CA GLY A 314 10.39 -11.93 15.99
C GLY A 314 9.39 -12.37 14.92
N PHE A 315 8.77 -11.44 14.19
CA PHE A 315 7.87 -11.75 13.08
C PHE A 315 8.54 -11.47 11.72
N PRO A 316 8.21 -12.23 10.66
CA PRO A 316 8.78 -12.06 9.32
C PRO A 316 8.07 -10.92 8.56
N VAL A 317 8.01 -9.73 9.15
CA VAL A 317 7.39 -8.54 8.56
C VAL A 317 8.29 -8.02 7.43
N ALA A 318 7.76 -7.94 6.21
CA ALA A 318 8.53 -7.46 5.06
C ALA A 318 8.68 -5.93 5.06
N TYR A 319 7.62 -5.21 5.41
CA TYR A 319 7.66 -3.75 5.53
C TYR A 319 6.68 -3.25 6.60
N VAL A 320 6.98 -2.04 7.08
CA VAL A 320 6.12 -1.27 8.00
C VAL A 320 5.96 0.14 7.45
N LEU A 321 4.73 0.62 7.30
CA LEU A 321 4.45 1.95 6.78
C LEU A 321 3.75 2.80 7.83
N THR A 322 4.26 4.01 8.10
CA THR A 322 3.56 5.01 8.91
C THR A 322 2.78 5.99 8.05
N TRP A 323 1.69 6.52 8.61
CA TRP A 323 0.84 7.47 7.92
C TRP A 323 1.49 8.83 7.71
N ARG A 324 0.78 9.74 7.03
CA ARG A 324 1.31 10.99 6.48
C ARG A 324 1.68 12.02 7.55
N ASN A 325 2.58 12.94 7.19
CA ASN A 325 2.80 14.19 7.93
C ASN A 325 1.97 15.33 7.32
N ALA A 326 0.76 15.56 7.82
CA ALA A 326 -0.13 16.60 7.30
C ALA A 326 0.53 17.98 7.24
N SER A 327 0.36 18.65 6.10
CA SER A 327 0.88 20.00 5.83
C SER A 327 -0.18 21.09 5.99
N GLU A 328 -1.42 20.69 6.24
CA GLU A 328 -2.56 21.56 6.43
C GLU A 328 -2.40 22.35 7.75
N PRO A 329 -2.60 23.69 7.74
CA PRO A 329 -2.34 24.53 8.92
C PRO A 329 -3.15 24.16 10.17
N ASP A 330 -4.32 23.56 9.99
CA ASP A 330 -5.23 23.09 11.05
C ASP A 330 -4.97 21.64 11.48
N MET A 331 -4.13 20.89 10.74
CA MET A 331 -3.78 19.50 11.03
C MET A 331 -2.32 19.31 11.46
N ARG A 332 -1.67 20.35 12.01
CA ARG A 332 -0.25 20.29 12.39
C ARG A 332 0.12 19.22 13.41
N LYS A 333 -0.85 18.60 14.08
CA LYS A 333 -0.62 17.46 15.00
C LYS A 333 -0.81 16.09 14.34
N HIS A 334 -1.31 16.05 13.11
CA HIS A 334 -1.58 14.83 12.35
C HIS A 334 -0.32 14.42 11.56
N TYR A 335 0.65 13.85 12.27
CA TYR A 335 1.88 13.34 11.70
C TYR A 335 2.31 12.04 12.39
N TYR A 336 3.02 11.18 11.67
CA TYR A 336 3.37 9.83 12.14
C TYR A 336 4.80 9.41 11.79
N ALA A 337 5.54 10.22 11.03
CA ALA A 337 6.98 10.12 10.88
C ALA A 337 7.66 11.36 11.46
N PRO A 338 8.89 11.26 11.97
CA PRO A 338 9.54 12.41 12.59
C PRO A 338 9.97 13.44 11.55
N PHE A 339 10.10 14.69 11.98
CA PHE A 339 10.68 15.77 11.18
C PHE A 339 11.82 16.49 11.94
N PRO A 340 12.69 17.27 11.26
CA PRO A 340 13.79 17.97 11.91
C PRO A 340 13.34 18.86 13.08
N GLY A 341 13.96 18.69 14.24
CA GLY A 341 13.65 19.46 15.45
C GLY A 341 12.59 18.81 16.35
N GLU A 342 11.95 17.72 15.91
CA GLU A 342 11.02 16.97 16.75
C GLU A 342 11.76 16.17 17.84
N PRO A 343 11.27 16.13 19.09
CA PRO A 343 11.91 15.38 20.18
C PRO A 343 12.14 13.90 19.89
N ASN A 344 11.28 13.29 19.08
CA ASN A 344 11.31 11.87 18.78
C ASN A 344 12.26 11.50 17.62
N ALA A 345 12.77 12.47 16.84
CA ALA A 345 13.67 12.24 15.71
C ALA A 345 14.92 11.40 16.07
N GLY A 346 15.46 11.61 17.27
CA GLY A 346 16.60 10.82 17.77
C GLY A 346 16.26 9.37 18.10
N ASP A 347 15.01 9.08 18.49
CA ASP A 347 14.54 7.72 18.73
C ASP A 347 14.32 6.95 17.43
N PHE A 348 13.73 7.62 16.43
CA PHE A 348 13.60 7.05 15.08
C PHE A 348 14.95 6.66 14.49
N ALA A 349 15.95 7.56 14.53
CA ALA A 349 17.28 7.26 14.03
C ALA A 349 17.93 6.06 14.76
N ARG A 350 17.73 5.95 16.08
CA ARG A 350 18.19 4.77 16.85
C ARG A 350 17.48 3.50 16.42
N TRP A 351 16.17 3.54 16.22
CA TRP A 351 15.42 2.38 15.74
C TRP A 351 15.91 1.90 14.37
N ILE A 352 16.15 2.82 13.43
CA ILE A 352 16.69 2.49 12.11
C ILE A 352 18.03 1.74 12.23
N GLU A 353 18.94 2.20 13.09
CA GLU A 353 20.24 1.58 13.31
C GLU A 353 20.14 0.24 14.05
N GLN A 354 19.40 0.20 15.16
CA GLN A 354 19.29 -0.95 16.07
C GLN A 354 18.62 -2.17 15.43
N ASP A 355 17.54 -1.93 14.68
CA ASP A 355 16.75 -3.01 14.06
C ASP A 355 17.12 -3.21 12.58
N HIS A 356 18.18 -2.56 12.10
CA HIS A 356 18.62 -2.63 10.71
C HIS A 356 17.49 -2.35 9.71
N ILE A 357 16.68 -1.35 10.00
CA ILE A 357 15.58 -0.93 9.13
C ILE A 357 16.15 -0.37 7.83
N GLN A 358 15.57 -0.77 6.71
CA GLN A 358 16.05 -0.37 5.39
C GLN A 358 15.35 0.91 4.93
N LEU A 359 16.17 1.84 4.43
CA LEU A 359 15.80 3.07 3.75
C LEU A 359 16.44 3.08 2.35
N VAL A 360 15.90 3.88 1.43
CA VAL A 360 16.52 4.14 0.13
C VAL A 360 17.59 5.22 0.29
N ARG A 361 18.83 4.91 -0.10
CA ARG A 361 20.01 5.77 0.11
C ARG A 361 20.50 6.40 -1.18
#